data_AF-A0A526YSY6-F1
#
_entry.id   AF-A0A526YSY6-F1
#
_cell.length_a   1.000
_cell.length_b   1.000
_cell.length_c   1.000
_cell.angle_alpha   90.00
_cell.angle_beta   90.00
_cell.angle_gamma   90.00
#
_symmetry.space_group_name_H-M   'P 1'
#
loop_
_entity.id
_entity.type
_entity.pdbx_description
1 polymer ?
#
loop_
_entity_poly.entity_id
_entity_poly.type
_entity_poly.pdbx_seq_one_letter_code
_entity_poly.pdbx_strand_id
1 'polypeptide(L)'
;GRTEGMNQWKSAHAAKTDARSLAEAIDGADVFLGLSAKGALTTKMVQSMAEKPIIFAMANPDPEITPEEVAEIRADAIMATGRSDYPNQVNNVLGFPYIFRGALDVRATTINDDMKIAAARALAELARQDVPDDVDAAYQGMRPKFGPNYIIPVPFDPRLISAIPIAVAKAAMESGVARKPILDLDRYAQELSARRDPIASTLQRIYDRVRRQPKRIVFAEGEEEQVMRAAVSYVNQRLGTAILLGRDDIIKENARNAGIELNKQGIEIINARLSRRNGVYTDYLYERMQRKGFLFRDCQRLINTDRNHFAACMVALGDADGIVTGVTRNYSTALDDIRRIIDAKPGHRVIGASIVLARGRTVIVADTAVHDMPNAEQIADIAEEAAGFA
;
A
#
# COMPACT_ATOMS: atom_id res chain seq x y z
N GLY A 1 -29.32 -10.91 -38.71
CA GLY A 1 -28.41 -11.41 -37.65
C GLY A 1 -27.79 -12.73 -38.09
N ARG A 2 -26.80 -13.23 -37.35
CA ARG A 2 -26.14 -14.52 -37.64
C ARG A 2 -27.17 -15.65 -37.59
N THR A 3 -27.27 -16.46 -38.64
CA THR A 3 -28.19 -17.63 -38.69
C THR A 3 -27.49 -18.90 -38.22
N GLU A 4 -26.22 -19.09 -38.59
CA GLU A 4 -25.43 -20.26 -38.20
C GLU A 4 -24.79 -20.13 -36.81
N GLY A 5 -24.87 -21.19 -36.02
CA GLY A 5 -24.25 -21.24 -34.68
C GLY A 5 -24.97 -20.43 -33.60
N MET A 6 -26.17 -19.93 -33.89
CA MET A 6 -27.10 -19.39 -32.89
C MET A 6 -27.77 -20.50 -32.11
N ASN A 7 -27.87 -20.32 -30.79
CA ASN A 7 -28.57 -21.22 -29.89
C ASN A 7 -29.30 -20.40 -28.82
N GLN A 8 -30.12 -21.06 -27.99
CA GLN A 8 -30.95 -20.39 -26.97
C GLN A 8 -30.15 -19.52 -25.99
N TRP A 9 -28.90 -19.92 -25.70
CA TRP A 9 -28.02 -19.21 -24.79
C TRP A 9 -27.48 -17.92 -25.42
N LYS A 10 -27.11 -17.95 -26.70
CA LYS A 10 -26.65 -16.77 -27.45
C LYS A 10 -27.80 -15.83 -27.80
N SER A 11 -28.98 -16.37 -28.14
CA SER A 11 -30.13 -15.54 -28.51
C SER A 11 -30.62 -14.63 -27.39
N ALA A 12 -30.47 -15.06 -26.13
CA ALA A 12 -30.81 -14.25 -24.97
C ALA A 12 -29.92 -13.00 -24.81
N HIS A 13 -28.71 -13.01 -25.38
CA HIS A 13 -27.75 -11.92 -25.31
C HIS A 13 -27.59 -11.16 -26.64
N ALA A 14 -28.36 -11.51 -27.67
CA ALA A 14 -28.28 -10.85 -28.96
C ALA A 14 -28.89 -9.45 -28.90
N ALA A 15 -28.13 -8.44 -29.31
CA ALA A 15 -28.62 -7.07 -29.40
C ALA A 15 -29.64 -6.92 -30.55
N LYS A 16 -30.70 -6.14 -30.31
CA LYS A 16 -31.59 -5.67 -31.37
C LYS A 16 -30.93 -4.50 -32.09
N THR A 17 -30.40 -4.74 -33.28
CA THR A 17 -29.69 -3.74 -34.09
C THR A 17 -29.87 -4.02 -35.58
N ASP A 18 -29.73 -2.97 -36.40
CA ASP A 18 -29.72 -3.07 -37.86
C ASP A 18 -28.35 -3.38 -38.44
N ALA A 19 -27.28 -3.26 -37.65
CA ALA A 19 -25.94 -3.67 -38.06
C ALA A 19 -25.90 -5.15 -38.48
N ARG A 20 -25.25 -5.43 -39.60
CA ARG A 20 -25.07 -6.77 -40.18
C ARG A 20 -23.61 -7.17 -40.30
N SER A 21 -22.69 -6.23 -40.17
CA SER A 21 -21.24 -6.48 -40.11
C SER A 21 -20.63 -5.95 -38.80
N LEU A 22 -19.44 -6.46 -38.46
CA LEU A 22 -18.68 -5.94 -37.33
C LEU A 22 -18.28 -4.47 -37.55
N ALA A 23 -17.93 -4.09 -38.79
CA ALA A 23 -17.60 -2.72 -39.14
C ALA A 23 -18.76 -1.75 -38.83
N GLU A 24 -19.99 -2.12 -39.21
CA GLU A 24 -21.19 -1.31 -38.91
C GLU A 24 -21.46 -1.21 -37.40
N ALA A 25 -21.19 -2.27 -36.64
CA ALA A 25 -21.41 -2.27 -35.20
C ALA A 25 -20.35 -1.48 -34.41
N ILE A 26 -19.16 -1.28 -35.00
CA ILE A 26 -18.03 -0.58 -34.36
C ILE A 26 -18.02 0.92 -34.66
N ASP A 27 -18.67 1.36 -35.74
CA ASP A 27 -18.77 2.77 -36.09
C ASP A 27 -19.36 3.59 -34.93
N GLY A 28 -18.57 4.53 -34.40
CA GLY A 28 -18.93 5.34 -33.23
C GLY A 28 -18.96 4.61 -31.90
N ALA A 29 -18.48 3.36 -31.79
CA ALA A 29 -18.50 2.62 -30.53
C ALA A 29 -17.44 3.13 -29.53
N ASP A 30 -17.84 3.28 -28.25
CA ASP A 30 -16.93 3.64 -27.15
C ASP A 30 -16.10 2.45 -26.64
N VAL A 31 -16.68 1.24 -26.68
CA VAL A 31 -16.07 0.04 -26.10
C VAL A 31 -16.17 -1.13 -27.07
N PHE A 32 -15.04 -1.80 -27.29
CA PHE A 32 -14.96 -3.08 -27.96
C PHE A 32 -14.54 -4.17 -26.97
N LEU A 33 -15.30 -5.27 -26.90
CA LEU A 33 -14.93 -6.47 -26.15
C LEU A 33 -14.90 -7.68 -27.10
N GLY A 34 -13.70 -8.06 -27.52
CA GLY A 34 -13.44 -9.21 -28.37
C GLY A 34 -13.15 -10.46 -27.56
N LEU A 35 -13.82 -11.56 -27.89
CA LEU A 35 -13.63 -12.90 -27.32
C LEU A 35 -13.60 -13.97 -28.43
N SER A 36 -13.06 -13.60 -29.59
CA SER A 36 -13.31 -14.26 -30.88
C SER A 36 -12.06 -14.89 -31.48
N ALA A 37 -11.47 -14.26 -32.51
CA ALA A 37 -10.39 -14.79 -33.31
C ALA A 37 -9.40 -13.68 -33.69
N LYS A 38 -8.15 -14.09 -33.92
CA LYS A 38 -7.06 -13.24 -34.42
C LYS A 38 -7.48 -12.40 -35.63
N GLY A 39 -7.16 -11.12 -35.61
CA GLY A 39 -7.37 -10.21 -36.76
C GLY A 39 -8.84 -9.89 -37.06
N ALA A 40 -9.77 -10.20 -36.15
CA ALA A 40 -11.17 -9.88 -36.35
C ALA A 40 -11.45 -8.36 -36.32
N LEU A 41 -10.64 -7.60 -35.58
CA LEU A 41 -10.73 -6.15 -35.49
C LEU A 41 -9.65 -5.52 -36.38
N THR A 42 -10.05 -4.73 -37.38
CA THR A 42 -9.09 -4.12 -38.31
C THR A 42 -8.76 -2.67 -37.92
N THR A 43 -7.62 -2.16 -38.36
CA THR A 43 -7.20 -0.76 -38.16
C THR A 43 -8.26 0.24 -38.64
N LYS A 44 -8.90 -0.03 -39.79
CA LYS A 44 -10.00 0.80 -40.31
C LYS A 44 -11.21 0.85 -39.36
N MET A 45 -11.56 -0.27 -38.72
CA MET A 45 -12.64 -0.31 -37.73
C MET A 45 -12.27 0.45 -36.46
N VAL A 46 -11.01 0.37 -36.02
CA VAL A 46 -10.55 1.15 -34.86
C VAL A 46 -10.56 2.66 -35.13
N GLN A 47 -10.25 3.07 -36.36
CA GLN A 47 -10.35 4.48 -36.77
C GLN A 47 -11.79 5.01 -36.76
N SER A 48 -12.80 4.16 -36.98
CA SER A 48 -14.22 4.56 -36.92
C SER A 48 -14.80 4.57 -35.51
N MET A 49 -14.08 4.09 -34.49
CA MET A 49 -14.55 4.15 -33.10
C MET A 49 -14.59 5.59 -32.57
N ALA A 50 -15.36 5.81 -31.50
CA ALA A 50 -15.46 7.10 -30.82
C ALA A 50 -14.10 7.62 -30.29
N GLU A 51 -14.07 8.84 -29.77
CA GLU A 51 -12.91 9.39 -29.06
C GLU A 51 -12.59 8.57 -27.80
N LYS A 52 -11.31 8.35 -27.50
CA LYS A 52 -10.81 7.59 -26.33
C LYS A 52 -11.44 6.19 -26.17
N PRO A 53 -11.37 5.32 -27.19
CA PRO A 53 -12.05 4.03 -27.17
C PRO A 53 -11.39 3.08 -26.18
N ILE A 54 -12.19 2.22 -25.57
CA ILE A 54 -11.72 1.12 -24.71
C ILE A 54 -11.79 -0.17 -25.51
N ILE A 55 -10.64 -0.77 -25.79
CA ILE A 55 -10.53 -1.94 -26.66
C ILE A 55 -9.96 -3.10 -25.84
N PHE A 56 -10.83 -4.08 -25.56
CA PHE A 56 -10.49 -5.32 -24.89
C PHE A 56 -10.39 -6.43 -25.94
N ALA A 57 -9.19 -6.67 -26.46
CA ALA A 57 -8.93 -7.71 -27.46
C ALA A 57 -8.42 -8.99 -26.75
N MET A 58 -9.36 -9.87 -26.36
CA MET A 58 -9.10 -10.97 -25.42
C MET A 58 -8.83 -12.31 -26.13
N ALA A 59 -8.81 -12.38 -27.46
CA ALA A 59 -8.44 -13.60 -28.16
C ALA A 59 -7.01 -14.05 -27.78
N ASN A 60 -6.83 -15.35 -27.60
CA ASN A 60 -5.55 -15.97 -27.26
C ASN A 60 -5.19 -17.05 -28.29
N PRO A 61 -3.90 -17.25 -28.62
CA PRO A 61 -2.74 -16.47 -28.15
C PRO A 61 -2.57 -15.13 -28.87
N ASP A 62 -3.22 -14.96 -30.01
CA ASP A 62 -3.16 -13.74 -30.81
C ASP A 62 -4.48 -12.96 -30.68
N PRO A 63 -4.43 -11.66 -30.30
CA PRO A 63 -5.62 -10.85 -30.08
C PRO A 63 -6.35 -10.50 -31.39
N GLU A 64 -7.58 -9.99 -31.27
CA GLU A 64 -8.33 -9.47 -32.41
C GLU A 64 -7.59 -8.36 -33.18
N ILE A 65 -6.81 -7.55 -32.47
CA ILE A 65 -5.86 -6.55 -32.97
C ILE A 65 -4.76 -6.37 -31.91
N THR A 66 -3.50 -6.13 -32.31
CA THR A 66 -2.44 -5.94 -31.31
C THR A 66 -2.39 -4.51 -30.75
N PRO A 67 -1.86 -4.30 -29.53
CA PRO A 67 -1.64 -2.96 -28.99
C PRO A 67 -0.78 -2.06 -29.88
N GLU A 68 0.21 -2.61 -30.59
CA GLU A 68 1.07 -1.88 -31.51
C GLU A 68 0.29 -1.36 -32.72
N GLU A 69 -0.53 -2.22 -33.34
CA GLU A 69 -1.39 -1.82 -34.48
C GLU A 69 -2.36 -0.71 -34.09
N VAL A 70 -2.87 -0.71 -32.86
CA VAL A 70 -3.74 0.36 -32.35
C VAL A 70 -2.93 1.63 -32.07
N ALA A 71 -1.76 1.51 -31.45
CA ALA A 71 -0.92 2.65 -31.10
C ALA A 71 -0.45 3.45 -32.34
N GLU A 72 -0.28 2.80 -33.50
CA GLU A 72 0.04 3.46 -34.77
C GLU A 72 -1.06 4.42 -35.26
N ILE A 73 -2.31 4.18 -34.88
CA ILE A 73 -3.47 4.94 -35.39
C ILE A 73 -4.21 5.74 -34.30
N ARG A 74 -4.08 5.36 -33.03
CA ARG A 74 -4.80 5.95 -31.89
C ARG A 74 -3.88 6.00 -30.67
N ALA A 75 -3.49 7.21 -30.29
CA ALA A 75 -2.72 7.46 -29.06
C ALA A 75 -3.61 7.59 -27.81
N ASP A 76 -4.93 7.69 -28.00
CA ASP A 76 -5.93 7.96 -26.96
C ASP A 76 -6.71 6.72 -26.53
N ALA A 77 -6.47 5.57 -27.15
CA ALA A 77 -7.14 4.32 -26.86
C ALA A 77 -6.63 3.66 -25.57
N ILE A 78 -7.53 3.07 -24.80
CA ILE A 78 -7.17 2.17 -23.69
C ILE A 78 -7.21 0.74 -24.20
N MET A 79 -6.06 0.08 -24.22
CA MET A 79 -5.92 -1.30 -24.67
C MET A 79 -5.82 -2.26 -23.50
N ALA A 80 -6.52 -3.40 -23.60
CA ALA A 80 -6.35 -4.55 -22.71
C ALA A 80 -6.31 -5.84 -23.54
N THR A 81 -5.50 -6.81 -23.12
CA THR A 81 -5.41 -8.13 -23.78
C THR A 81 -5.41 -9.27 -22.76
N GLY A 82 -5.53 -10.52 -23.22
CA GLY A 82 -5.33 -11.70 -22.37
C GLY A 82 -3.84 -12.02 -22.10
N ARG A 83 -2.91 -11.39 -22.82
CA ARG A 83 -1.49 -11.73 -22.79
C ARG A 83 -0.75 -10.98 -21.68
N SER A 84 0.22 -11.66 -21.07
CA SER A 84 1.00 -11.13 -19.93
C SER A 84 2.12 -10.17 -20.31
N ASP A 85 2.48 -10.13 -21.60
CA ASP A 85 3.50 -9.23 -22.13
C ASP A 85 2.98 -7.82 -22.42
N TYR A 86 1.67 -7.59 -22.27
CA TYR A 86 1.04 -6.28 -22.46
C TYR A 86 0.51 -5.66 -21.16
N PRO A 87 0.43 -4.32 -21.08
CA PRO A 87 -0.31 -3.63 -20.02
C PRO A 87 -1.77 -4.09 -19.97
N ASN A 88 -2.41 -3.85 -18.83
CA ASN A 88 -3.83 -4.16 -18.62
C ASN A 88 -4.20 -5.62 -18.92
N GLN A 89 -3.35 -6.58 -18.55
CA GLN A 89 -3.65 -7.99 -18.74
C GLN A 89 -4.95 -8.39 -18.02
N VAL A 90 -5.94 -8.85 -18.78
CA VAL A 90 -7.16 -9.45 -18.23
C VAL A 90 -6.93 -10.94 -18.03
N ASN A 91 -6.66 -11.32 -16.77
CA ASN A 91 -6.36 -12.70 -16.41
C ASN A 91 -7.38 -13.27 -15.41
N ASN A 92 -7.90 -14.46 -15.70
CA ASN A 92 -8.85 -15.16 -14.85
C ASN A 92 -8.32 -15.45 -13.42
N VAL A 93 -7.00 -15.49 -13.23
CA VAL A 93 -6.35 -15.63 -11.91
C VAL A 93 -6.74 -14.53 -10.92
N LEU A 94 -7.17 -13.37 -11.42
CA LEU A 94 -7.65 -12.26 -10.61
C LEU A 94 -9.07 -12.51 -10.05
N GLY A 95 -9.80 -13.47 -10.61
CA GLY A 95 -11.18 -13.78 -10.21
C GLY A 95 -11.28 -15.09 -9.42
N PHE A 96 -10.96 -16.22 -10.07
CA PHE A 96 -11.38 -17.54 -9.56
C PHE A 96 -10.96 -17.83 -8.11
N PRO A 97 -9.69 -17.61 -7.67
CA PRO A 97 -9.28 -18.01 -6.32
C PRO A 97 -10.09 -17.28 -5.25
N TYR A 98 -10.40 -16.01 -5.52
CA TYR A 98 -10.96 -15.09 -4.56
C TYR A 98 -12.49 -15.15 -4.51
N ILE A 99 -13.14 -15.33 -5.67
CA ILE A 99 -14.58 -15.59 -5.73
C ILE A 99 -14.90 -16.88 -4.97
N PHE A 100 -14.13 -17.95 -5.21
CA PHE A 100 -14.31 -19.20 -4.48
C PHE A 100 -14.04 -19.02 -2.98
N ARG A 101 -12.99 -18.30 -2.59
CA ARG A 101 -12.69 -18.04 -1.17
C ARG A 101 -13.88 -17.41 -0.45
N GLY A 102 -14.42 -16.30 -0.99
CA GLY A 102 -15.55 -15.60 -0.39
C GLY A 102 -16.82 -16.47 -0.34
N ALA A 103 -17.14 -17.14 -1.45
CA ALA A 103 -18.30 -18.03 -1.54
C ALA A 103 -18.22 -19.22 -0.55
N LEU A 104 -17.04 -19.84 -0.43
CA LEU A 104 -16.83 -21.00 0.45
C LEU A 104 -16.86 -20.61 1.93
N ASP A 105 -16.32 -19.45 2.31
CA ASP A 105 -16.30 -18.99 3.71
C ASP A 105 -17.69 -18.77 4.28
N VAL A 106 -18.62 -18.27 3.46
CA VAL A 106 -20.04 -18.11 3.83
C VAL A 106 -20.91 -19.31 3.49
N ARG A 107 -20.31 -20.39 2.97
CA ARG A 107 -21.00 -21.60 2.50
C ARG A 107 -22.16 -21.31 1.54
N ALA A 108 -21.92 -20.38 0.60
CA ALA A 108 -22.91 -19.97 -0.39
C ALA A 108 -23.50 -21.19 -1.12
N THR A 109 -24.81 -21.20 -1.36
CA THR A 109 -25.48 -22.27 -2.12
C THR A 109 -25.21 -22.18 -3.61
N THR A 110 -24.85 -21.00 -4.10
CA THR A 110 -24.52 -20.72 -5.50
C THR A 110 -23.60 -19.51 -5.61
N ILE A 111 -23.00 -19.29 -6.78
CA ILE A 111 -22.31 -18.05 -7.16
C ILE A 111 -23.23 -17.32 -8.16
N ASN A 112 -23.98 -16.33 -7.68
CA ASN A 112 -24.92 -15.55 -8.48
C ASN A 112 -24.26 -14.32 -9.13
N ASP A 113 -25.04 -13.54 -9.87
CA ASP A 113 -24.52 -12.37 -10.58
C ASP A 113 -24.15 -11.21 -9.64
N ASP A 114 -24.86 -11.04 -8.52
CA ASP A 114 -24.49 -10.05 -7.50
C ASP A 114 -23.07 -10.28 -6.97
N MET A 115 -22.71 -11.55 -6.71
CA MET A 115 -21.37 -11.94 -6.30
C MET A 115 -20.31 -11.66 -7.39
N LYS A 116 -20.63 -11.92 -8.67
CA LYS A 116 -19.71 -11.65 -9.79
C LYS A 116 -19.50 -10.15 -9.98
N ILE A 117 -20.56 -9.35 -9.89
CA ILE A 117 -20.51 -7.89 -9.98
C ILE A 117 -19.71 -7.32 -8.79
N ALA A 118 -19.91 -7.84 -7.58
CA ALA A 118 -19.14 -7.42 -6.41
C ALA A 118 -17.64 -7.72 -6.56
N ALA A 119 -17.28 -8.88 -7.11
CA ALA A 119 -15.88 -9.21 -7.41
C ALA A 119 -15.26 -8.24 -8.44
N ALA A 120 -15.97 -7.96 -9.53
CA ALA A 120 -15.51 -7.02 -10.57
C ALA A 120 -15.33 -5.60 -10.02
N ARG A 121 -16.29 -5.12 -9.19
CA ARG A 121 -16.18 -3.82 -8.51
C ARG A 121 -14.99 -3.79 -7.54
N ALA A 122 -14.78 -4.85 -6.75
CA ALA A 122 -13.65 -4.92 -5.83
C ALA A 122 -12.30 -4.87 -6.56
N LEU A 123 -12.17 -5.55 -7.72
CA LEU A 123 -10.99 -5.45 -8.57
C LEU A 123 -10.77 -4.03 -9.11
N ALA A 124 -11.83 -3.39 -9.61
CA ALA A 124 -11.76 -2.05 -10.14
C ALA A 124 -11.42 -0.99 -9.07
N GLU A 125 -11.94 -1.13 -7.86
CA GLU A 125 -11.58 -0.26 -6.73
C GLU A 125 -10.14 -0.52 -6.28
N LEU A 126 -9.68 -1.77 -6.30
CA LEU A 126 -8.31 -2.10 -5.94
C LEU A 126 -7.29 -1.50 -6.92
N ALA A 127 -7.61 -1.47 -8.22
CA ALA A 127 -6.75 -0.84 -9.22
C ALA A 127 -6.58 0.68 -9.02
N ARG A 128 -7.53 1.33 -8.35
CA ARG A 128 -7.49 2.78 -8.03
C ARG A 128 -6.74 3.09 -6.74
N GLN A 129 -6.39 2.08 -5.95
CA GLN A 129 -5.64 2.25 -4.70
C GLN A 129 -4.14 2.22 -4.94
N ASP A 130 -3.41 2.98 -4.13
CA ASP A 130 -1.94 2.96 -4.10
C ASP A 130 -1.40 1.52 -3.95
N VAL A 131 -0.49 1.16 -4.85
CA VAL A 131 0.14 -0.14 -4.91
C VAL A 131 1.20 -0.26 -3.80
N PRO A 132 1.21 -1.34 -2.99
CA PRO A 132 2.23 -1.56 -1.97
C PRO A 132 3.63 -1.79 -2.56
N ASP A 133 4.67 -1.43 -1.81
CA ASP A 133 6.09 -1.55 -2.22
C ASP A 133 6.49 -2.98 -2.64
N ASP A 134 5.87 -4.02 -2.06
CA ASP A 134 6.14 -5.43 -2.39
C ASP A 134 5.80 -5.79 -3.84
N VAL A 135 4.91 -5.03 -4.49
CA VAL A 135 4.51 -5.24 -5.90
C VAL A 135 5.51 -4.56 -6.86
N ASP A 136 6.19 -3.51 -6.41
CA ASP A 136 7.15 -2.73 -7.21
C ASP A 136 8.40 -3.56 -7.58
N ALA A 137 8.81 -4.46 -6.68
CA ALA A 137 9.97 -5.33 -6.89
C ALA A 137 9.74 -6.39 -7.99
N ALA A 138 8.48 -6.76 -8.26
CA ALA A 138 8.12 -7.76 -9.26
C ALA A 138 7.99 -7.19 -10.68
N TYR A 139 7.84 -5.87 -10.84
CA TYR A 139 7.50 -5.20 -12.11
C TYR A 139 8.50 -4.13 -12.54
N GLN A 140 9.79 -4.50 -12.63
CA GLN A 140 10.86 -3.72 -13.28
C GLN A 140 11.02 -2.27 -12.77
N GLY A 141 10.68 -2.00 -11.50
CA GLY A 141 10.96 -0.71 -10.85
C GLY A 141 10.05 0.45 -11.23
N MET A 142 8.94 0.21 -11.94
CA MET A 142 7.92 1.23 -12.17
C MET A 142 6.68 0.97 -11.31
N ARG A 143 6.37 1.91 -10.39
CA ARG A 143 5.14 1.88 -9.58
C ARG A 143 3.91 2.02 -10.48
N PRO A 144 3.03 1.01 -10.60
CA PRO A 144 1.83 1.13 -11.41
C PRO A 144 0.90 2.18 -10.79
N LYS A 145 0.52 3.20 -11.56
CA LYS A 145 -0.47 4.20 -11.17
C LYS A 145 -1.71 4.05 -12.02
N PHE A 146 -2.89 4.16 -11.41
CA PHE A 146 -4.16 4.09 -12.13
C PHE A 146 -4.18 5.07 -13.31
N GLY A 147 -4.46 4.55 -14.51
CA GLY A 147 -4.41 5.31 -15.75
C GLY A 147 -4.55 4.42 -16.99
N PRO A 148 -4.38 4.96 -18.21
CA PRO A 148 -4.58 4.22 -19.46
C PRO A 148 -3.78 2.91 -19.56
N ASN A 149 -2.61 2.83 -18.91
CA ASN A 149 -1.73 1.67 -18.91
C ASN A 149 -1.85 0.78 -17.65
N TYR A 150 -2.75 1.13 -16.71
CA TYR A 150 -3.03 0.34 -15.50
C TYR A 150 -4.48 0.56 -15.04
N ILE A 151 -5.38 -0.28 -15.53
CA ILE A 151 -6.82 -0.27 -15.19
C ILE A 151 -7.25 -1.50 -14.37
N ILE A 152 -6.37 -2.48 -14.23
CA ILE A 152 -6.62 -3.77 -13.57
C ILE A 152 -5.40 -4.16 -12.73
N PRO A 153 -5.58 -4.72 -11.51
CA PRO A 153 -4.44 -5.11 -10.68
C PRO A 153 -3.64 -6.24 -11.34
N VAL A 154 -2.35 -6.30 -11.01
CA VAL A 154 -1.47 -7.37 -11.51
C VAL A 154 -1.78 -8.72 -10.87
N PRO A 155 -1.50 -9.83 -11.58
CA PRO A 155 -1.51 -11.16 -10.98
C PRO A 155 -0.68 -11.19 -9.69
N PHE A 156 -1.20 -11.86 -8.67
CA PHE A 156 -0.55 -11.99 -7.35
C PHE A 156 -0.40 -10.70 -6.54
N ASP A 157 -1.11 -9.63 -6.89
CA ASP A 157 -1.21 -8.46 -6.00
C ASP A 157 -1.68 -8.93 -4.60
N PRO A 158 -0.87 -8.67 -3.56
CA PRO A 158 -1.12 -9.13 -2.21
C PRO A 158 -2.52 -8.74 -1.70
N ARG A 159 -3.03 -7.57 -2.12
CA ARG A 159 -4.29 -7.02 -1.65
C ARG A 159 -5.51 -7.78 -2.16
N LEU A 160 -5.38 -8.58 -3.23
CA LEU A 160 -6.48 -9.35 -3.82
C LEU A 160 -7.17 -10.27 -2.80
N ILE A 161 -6.38 -10.94 -1.94
CA ILE A 161 -6.90 -11.90 -0.94
C ILE A 161 -7.76 -11.24 0.13
N SER A 162 -7.52 -9.98 0.43
CA SER A 162 -8.26 -9.22 1.45
C SER A 162 -9.33 -8.30 0.86
N ALA A 163 -9.37 -8.09 -0.46
CA ALA A 163 -10.37 -7.21 -1.08
C ALA A 163 -11.54 -8.01 -1.67
N ILE A 164 -11.25 -8.98 -2.54
CA ILE A 164 -12.27 -9.63 -3.37
C ILE A 164 -13.11 -10.63 -2.56
N PRO A 165 -12.54 -11.52 -1.71
CA PRO A 165 -13.36 -12.49 -0.98
C PRO A 165 -14.37 -11.82 -0.04
N ILE A 166 -14.02 -10.66 0.54
CA ILE A 166 -14.91 -9.89 1.41
C ILE A 166 -16.10 -9.36 0.61
N ALA A 167 -15.85 -8.73 -0.54
CA ALA A 167 -16.91 -8.22 -1.40
C ALA A 167 -17.87 -9.34 -1.85
N VAL A 168 -17.30 -10.50 -2.21
CA VAL A 168 -18.08 -11.68 -2.62
C VAL A 168 -18.87 -12.27 -1.46
N ALA A 169 -18.26 -12.41 -0.27
CA ALA A 169 -18.93 -12.90 0.93
C ALA A 169 -20.10 -11.97 1.32
N LYS A 170 -19.89 -10.65 1.26
CA LYS A 170 -20.91 -9.64 1.51
C LYS A 170 -22.08 -9.77 0.53
N ALA A 171 -21.81 -9.82 -0.77
CA ALA A 171 -22.84 -9.99 -1.79
C ALA A 171 -23.61 -11.31 -1.64
N ALA A 172 -22.94 -12.40 -1.26
CA ALA A 172 -23.59 -13.67 -0.97
C ALA A 172 -24.54 -13.62 0.23
N MET A 173 -24.21 -12.82 1.26
CA MET A 173 -25.09 -12.58 2.40
C MET A 173 -26.29 -11.71 2.03
N GLU A 174 -26.05 -10.61 1.30
CA GLU A 174 -27.09 -9.67 0.87
C GLU A 174 -28.10 -10.30 -0.09
N SER A 175 -27.64 -11.18 -0.99
CA SER A 175 -28.51 -11.93 -1.92
C SER A 175 -29.16 -13.17 -1.30
N GLY A 176 -28.90 -13.46 -0.02
CA GLY A 176 -29.56 -14.55 0.72
C GLY A 176 -29.07 -15.96 0.39
N VAL A 177 -27.97 -16.11 -0.35
CA VAL A 177 -27.40 -17.43 -0.71
C VAL A 177 -26.40 -17.96 0.32
N ALA A 178 -25.95 -17.11 1.26
CA ALA A 178 -25.03 -17.48 2.34
C ALA A 178 -25.71 -18.34 3.42
N ARG A 179 -25.14 -19.51 3.73
CA ARG A 179 -25.60 -20.39 4.82
C ARG A 179 -24.84 -20.21 6.13
N LYS A 180 -23.70 -19.51 6.09
CA LYS A 180 -22.89 -19.16 7.25
C LYS A 180 -22.49 -17.67 7.16
N PRO A 181 -23.38 -16.74 7.51
CA PRO A 181 -23.07 -15.31 7.48
C PRO A 181 -21.87 -14.96 8.37
N ILE A 182 -21.08 -13.99 7.91
CA ILE A 182 -19.96 -13.40 8.65
C ILE A 182 -20.46 -12.08 9.25
N LEU A 183 -20.48 -12.00 10.58
CA LEU A 183 -21.00 -10.83 11.29
C LEU A 183 -20.01 -9.65 11.31
N ASP A 184 -18.71 -9.96 11.35
CA ASP A 184 -17.62 -8.99 11.42
C ASP A 184 -16.73 -9.15 10.18
N LEU A 185 -17.00 -8.32 9.17
CA LEU A 185 -16.25 -8.33 7.91
C LEU A 185 -14.83 -7.80 8.08
N ASP A 186 -14.58 -6.92 9.07
CA ASP A 186 -13.26 -6.37 9.34
C ASP A 186 -12.35 -7.46 9.94
N ARG A 187 -12.86 -8.25 10.88
CA ARG A 187 -12.15 -9.43 11.40
C ARG A 187 -11.88 -10.45 10.30
N TYR A 188 -12.85 -10.70 9.43
CA TYR A 188 -12.67 -11.61 8.31
C TYR A 188 -11.58 -11.13 7.34
N ALA A 189 -11.49 -9.83 7.08
CA ALA A 189 -10.41 -9.21 6.32
C ALA A 189 -9.03 -9.53 6.91
N GLN A 190 -8.91 -9.36 8.23
CA GLN A 190 -7.67 -9.61 8.97
C GLN A 190 -7.27 -11.09 8.91
N GLU A 191 -8.23 -12.00 9.10
CA GLU A 191 -8.00 -13.44 9.02
C GLU A 191 -7.50 -13.87 7.63
N LEU A 192 -8.03 -13.29 6.55
CA LEU A 192 -7.58 -13.56 5.19
C LEU A 192 -6.17 -13.04 4.93
N SER A 193 -5.86 -11.83 5.39
CA SER A 193 -4.52 -11.23 5.26
C SER A 193 -3.46 -12.06 6.01
N ALA A 194 -3.78 -12.50 7.22
CA ALA A 194 -2.92 -13.35 8.05
C ALA A 194 -2.59 -14.73 7.43
N ARG A 195 -3.44 -15.25 6.53
CA ARG A 195 -3.18 -16.53 5.83
C ARG A 195 -2.09 -16.43 4.77
N ARG A 196 -1.83 -15.25 4.23
CA ARG A 196 -0.78 -15.03 3.21
C ARG A 196 0.58 -14.82 3.86
N ASP A 197 0.60 -14.16 5.01
CA ASP A 197 1.83 -13.77 5.68
C ASP A 197 1.69 -13.91 7.22
N PRO A 198 2.46 -14.80 7.88
CA PRO A 198 2.51 -14.89 9.33
C PRO A 198 2.81 -13.54 10.00
N ILE A 199 3.56 -12.65 9.32
CA ILE A 199 3.91 -11.30 9.78
C ILE A 199 2.65 -10.44 9.93
N ALA A 200 1.67 -10.55 9.02
CA ALA A 200 0.46 -9.74 9.06
C ALA A 200 -0.34 -9.95 10.36
N SER A 201 -0.40 -11.18 10.88
CA SER A 201 -1.07 -11.47 12.16
C SER A 201 -0.38 -10.84 13.37
N THR A 202 0.96 -10.78 13.35
CA THR A 202 1.76 -10.17 14.41
C THR A 202 1.65 -8.65 14.36
N LEU A 203 1.75 -8.05 13.17
CA LEU A 203 1.55 -6.61 12.97
C LEU A 203 0.13 -6.18 13.36
N GLN A 204 -0.88 -6.97 13.02
CA GLN A 204 -2.27 -6.65 13.36
C GLN A 204 -2.49 -6.53 14.87
N ARG A 205 -1.93 -7.45 15.66
CA ARG A 205 -1.97 -7.37 17.13
C ARG A 205 -1.33 -6.10 17.67
N ILE A 206 -0.22 -5.67 17.07
CA ILE A 206 0.45 -4.41 17.43
C ILE A 206 -0.45 -3.23 17.08
N TYR A 207 -1.01 -3.19 15.87
CA TYR A 207 -1.92 -2.12 15.43
C TYR A 207 -3.14 -1.99 16.33
N ASP A 208 -3.77 -3.10 16.71
CA ASP A 208 -4.96 -3.06 17.57
C ASP A 208 -4.64 -2.57 18.99
N ARG A 209 -3.43 -2.85 19.50
CA ARG A 209 -2.96 -2.29 20.77
C ARG A 209 -2.76 -0.77 20.66
N VAL A 210 -2.12 -0.30 19.58
CA VAL A 210 -1.86 1.12 19.35
C VAL A 210 -3.17 1.89 19.10
N ARG A 211 -4.13 1.33 18.37
CA ARG A 211 -5.45 1.96 18.14
C ARG A 211 -6.22 2.26 19.42
N ARG A 212 -6.03 1.46 20.48
CA ARG A 212 -6.65 1.70 21.79
C ARG A 212 -6.06 2.91 22.52
N GLN A 213 -4.81 3.25 22.22
CA GLN A 213 -4.10 4.40 22.77
C GLN A 213 -3.28 5.08 21.68
N PRO A 214 -3.93 5.83 20.77
CA PRO A 214 -3.26 6.43 19.63
C PRO A 214 -2.09 7.32 20.06
N LYS A 215 -0.98 7.26 19.32
CA LYS A 215 0.28 7.93 19.69
C LYS A 215 0.66 9.05 18.73
N ARG A 216 1.40 10.04 19.22
CA ARG A 216 1.99 11.11 18.42
C ARG A 216 3.42 10.72 18.04
N ILE A 217 3.65 10.39 16.77
CA ILE A 217 4.95 9.88 16.31
C ILE A 217 5.62 10.88 15.37
N VAL A 218 6.89 11.19 15.63
CA VAL A 218 7.73 12.04 14.80
C VAL A 218 8.39 11.21 13.71
N PHE A 219 8.20 11.62 12.47
CA PHE A 219 8.87 11.11 11.29
C PHE A 219 9.98 12.10 10.91
N ALA A 220 11.23 11.79 11.26
CA ALA A 220 12.32 12.75 11.26
C ALA A 220 12.71 13.22 9.85
N GLU A 221 12.73 12.33 8.86
CA GLU A 221 13.02 12.65 7.46
C GLU A 221 11.75 12.93 6.65
N GLY A 222 10.91 13.86 7.13
CA GLY A 222 9.60 14.15 6.53
C GLY A 222 9.62 14.70 5.09
N GLU A 223 10.79 15.10 4.58
CA GLU A 223 10.99 15.51 3.19
C GLU A 223 11.05 14.30 2.22
N GLU A 224 11.22 13.07 2.72
CA GLU A 224 11.38 11.85 1.90
C GLU A 224 10.03 11.20 1.54
N GLU A 225 9.86 10.78 0.29
CA GLU A 225 8.60 10.18 -0.21
C GLU A 225 8.14 8.97 0.62
N GLN A 226 9.04 8.03 0.88
CA GLN A 226 8.73 6.83 1.65
C GLN A 226 8.26 7.14 3.07
N VAL A 227 8.81 8.19 3.68
CA VAL A 227 8.45 8.64 5.03
C VAL A 227 7.08 9.31 5.02
N MET A 228 6.79 10.13 4.01
CA MET A 228 5.46 10.72 3.81
C MET A 228 4.38 9.64 3.64
N ARG A 229 4.65 8.59 2.85
CA ARG A 229 3.73 7.45 2.69
C ARG A 229 3.52 6.70 4.01
N ALA A 230 4.58 6.47 4.78
CA ALA A 230 4.48 5.84 6.08
C ALA A 230 3.62 6.67 7.06
N ALA A 231 3.79 7.99 7.08
CA ALA A 231 2.98 8.90 7.89
C ALA A 231 1.50 8.88 7.49
N VAL A 232 1.19 8.92 6.19
CA VAL A 232 -0.19 8.79 5.68
C VAL A 232 -0.79 7.44 6.06
N SER A 233 -0.03 6.36 5.91
CA SER A 233 -0.46 5.01 6.30
C SER A 233 -0.75 4.90 7.80
N TYR A 234 0.12 5.48 8.64
CA TYR A 234 -0.05 5.54 10.09
C TYR A 234 -1.38 6.18 10.50
N VAL A 235 -1.71 7.31 9.88
CA VAL A 235 -2.97 8.04 10.14
C VAL A 235 -4.18 7.29 9.55
N ASN A 236 -4.10 6.79 8.31
CA ASN A 236 -5.19 6.02 7.68
C ASN A 236 -5.54 4.77 8.48
N GLN A 237 -4.55 4.13 9.09
CA GLN A 237 -4.73 2.96 9.95
C GLN A 237 -5.25 3.32 11.36
N ARG A 238 -5.46 4.62 11.66
CA ARG A 238 -5.92 5.16 12.95
C ARG A 238 -4.95 4.86 14.10
N LEU A 239 -3.66 4.88 13.83
CA LEU A 239 -2.63 4.60 14.84
C LEU A 239 -2.29 5.85 15.68
N GLY A 240 -2.61 7.05 15.18
CA GLY A 240 -2.49 8.31 15.92
C GLY A 240 -2.15 9.49 15.02
N THR A 241 -1.32 10.40 15.53
CA THR A 241 -0.88 11.60 14.82
C THR A 241 0.53 11.40 14.28
N ALA A 242 0.74 11.66 12.99
CA ALA A 242 2.05 11.68 12.37
C ALA A 242 2.59 13.11 12.29
N ILE A 243 3.79 13.35 12.79
CA ILE A 243 4.47 14.64 12.73
C ILE A 243 5.64 14.52 11.73
N LEU A 244 5.52 15.14 10.56
CA LEU A 244 6.58 15.21 9.56
C LEU A 244 7.52 16.38 9.88
N LEU A 245 8.80 16.08 10.10
CA LEU A 245 9.82 17.12 10.24
C LEU A 245 10.46 17.47 8.92
N GLY A 246 10.52 18.77 8.63
CA GLY A 246 11.18 19.29 7.43
C GLY A 246 10.68 20.66 7.06
N ARG A 247 11.13 21.15 5.90
CA ARG A 247 10.70 22.44 5.36
C ARG A 247 9.34 22.32 4.68
N ASP A 248 8.40 23.17 5.08
CA ASP A 248 7.01 23.15 4.61
C ASP A 248 6.87 23.15 3.08
N ASP A 249 7.65 23.99 2.40
CA ASP A 249 7.66 24.15 0.94
C ASP A 249 8.09 22.85 0.25
N ILE A 250 9.18 22.24 0.73
CA ILE A 250 9.74 21.01 0.14
C ILE A 250 8.85 19.81 0.41
N ILE A 251 8.32 19.67 1.62
CA ILE A 251 7.38 18.59 1.94
C ILE A 251 6.15 18.69 1.02
N LYS A 252 5.59 19.88 0.85
CA LYS A 252 4.42 20.09 -0.03
C LYS A 252 4.73 19.89 -1.50
N GLU A 253 5.93 20.24 -1.95
CA GLU A 253 6.38 20.00 -3.32
C GLU A 253 6.59 18.50 -3.60
N ASN A 254 7.37 17.83 -2.75
CA ASN A 254 7.64 16.40 -2.87
C ASN A 254 6.34 15.57 -2.78
N ALA A 255 5.43 15.94 -1.87
CA ALA A 255 4.12 15.31 -1.76
C ALA A 255 3.30 15.46 -3.05
N ARG A 256 3.27 16.66 -3.66
CA ARG A 256 2.58 16.90 -4.94
C ARG A 256 3.17 16.06 -6.07
N ASN A 257 4.50 16.04 -6.19
CA ASN A 257 5.20 15.25 -7.21
C ASN A 257 4.94 13.74 -7.04
N ALA A 258 4.87 13.27 -5.79
CA ALA A 258 4.59 11.88 -5.47
C ALA A 258 3.09 11.50 -5.53
N GLY A 259 2.19 12.48 -5.64
CA GLY A 259 0.74 12.28 -5.58
C GLY A 259 0.22 11.94 -4.17
N ILE A 260 0.90 12.40 -3.12
CA ILE A 260 0.58 12.11 -1.72
C ILE A 260 -0.26 13.25 -1.12
N GLU A 261 -1.44 12.92 -0.62
CA GLU A 261 -2.29 13.88 0.08
C GLU A 261 -1.92 14.01 1.57
N LEU A 262 -1.25 15.10 1.91
CA LEU A 262 -0.87 15.43 3.30
C LEU A 262 -1.89 16.30 4.04
N ASN A 263 -2.88 16.88 3.34
CA ASN A 263 -3.93 17.70 3.96
C ASN A 263 -5.01 16.82 4.61
N LYS A 264 -4.61 16.05 5.62
CA LYS A 264 -5.48 15.11 6.35
C LYS A 264 -5.38 15.38 7.83
N GLN A 265 -6.52 15.22 8.52
CA GLN A 265 -6.55 15.29 9.98
C GLN A 265 -5.63 14.22 10.57
N GLY A 266 -4.72 14.63 11.46
CA GLY A 266 -3.74 13.73 12.07
C GLY A 266 -2.35 13.76 11.44
N ILE A 267 -2.14 14.52 10.35
CA ILE A 267 -0.80 14.82 9.83
C ILE A 267 -0.43 16.26 10.19
N GLU A 268 0.69 16.43 10.90
CA GLU A 268 1.26 17.71 11.27
C GLU A 268 2.62 17.89 10.56
N ILE A 269 2.91 19.09 10.06
CA ILE A 269 4.23 19.43 9.51
C ILE A 269 4.89 20.41 10.47
N ILE A 270 6.09 20.09 10.92
CA ILE A 270 6.88 20.95 11.82
C ILE A 270 8.24 21.25 11.21
N ASN A 271 8.51 22.54 11.03
CA ASN A 271 9.80 23.03 10.62
C ASN A 271 10.63 23.41 11.84
N ALA A 272 11.69 22.63 12.08
CA ALA A 272 12.61 22.84 13.20
C ALA A 272 13.17 24.27 13.25
N ARG A 273 13.42 24.90 12.10
CA ARG A 273 13.98 26.26 12.04
C ARG A 273 12.98 27.35 12.43
N LEU A 274 11.68 27.11 12.27
CA LEU A 274 10.60 28.07 12.54
C LEU A 274 9.86 27.79 13.86
N SER A 275 10.21 26.71 14.55
CA SER A 275 9.55 26.30 15.76
C SER A 275 9.79 27.29 16.91
N ARG A 276 8.74 27.57 17.68
CA ARG A 276 8.79 28.43 18.87
C ARG A 276 9.42 27.71 20.08
N ARG A 277 9.58 26.38 20.00
CA ARG A 277 10.11 25.54 21.08
C ARG A 277 11.65 25.49 21.10
N ASN A 278 12.33 26.07 20.10
CA ASN A 278 13.79 25.93 19.93
C ASN A 278 14.58 26.39 21.15
N GLY A 279 14.15 27.46 21.83
CA GLY A 279 14.78 27.91 23.08
C GLY A 279 14.75 26.83 24.15
N VAL A 280 13.56 26.29 24.44
CA VAL A 280 13.35 25.23 25.44
C VAL A 280 14.18 23.98 25.09
N TYR A 281 14.21 23.59 23.82
CA TYR A 281 14.98 22.41 23.39
C TYR A 281 16.49 22.64 23.49
N THR A 282 16.94 23.87 23.21
CA THR A 282 18.34 24.27 23.34
C THR A 282 18.78 24.23 24.79
N ASP A 283 17.97 24.78 25.71
CA ASP A 283 18.25 24.78 27.15
C ASP A 283 18.35 23.34 27.68
N TYR A 284 17.38 22.49 27.33
CA TYR A 284 17.37 21.07 27.72
C TYR A 284 18.61 20.31 27.21
N LEU A 285 18.99 20.51 25.95
CA LEU A 285 20.19 19.88 25.40
C LEU A 285 21.46 20.42 26.07
N TYR A 286 21.52 21.73 26.34
CA TYR A 286 22.67 22.35 26.96
C TYR A 286 22.90 21.87 28.39
N GLU A 287 21.83 21.74 29.19
CA GLU A 287 21.92 21.20 30.56
C GLU A 287 22.60 19.83 30.60
N ARG A 288 22.31 18.99 29.60
CA ARG A 288 22.88 17.64 29.44
C ARG A 288 24.31 17.65 28.91
N MET A 289 24.62 18.56 27.98
CA MET A 289 25.86 18.50 27.18
C MET A 289 26.96 19.45 27.67
N GLN A 290 26.64 20.45 28.50
CA GLN A 290 27.61 21.42 29.01
C GLN A 290 28.81 20.78 29.73
N ARG A 291 28.57 19.71 30.52
CA ARG A 291 29.63 18.96 31.22
C ARG A 291 30.46 18.07 30.30
N LYS A 292 30.00 17.89 29.06
CA LYS A 292 30.71 17.16 28.00
C LYS A 292 31.40 18.12 27.01
N GLY A 293 31.50 19.41 27.36
CA GLY A 293 32.26 20.42 26.61
C GLY A 293 31.48 21.17 25.52
N PHE A 294 30.16 21.00 25.43
CA PHE A 294 29.36 21.73 24.43
C PHE A 294 29.06 23.15 24.90
N LEU A 295 29.19 24.13 24.00
CA LEU A 295 28.73 25.49 24.26
C LEU A 295 27.23 25.61 23.99
N PHE A 296 26.60 26.61 24.59
CA PHE A 296 25.18 26.91 24.34
C PHE A 296 24.88 27.09 22.84
N ARG A 297 25.76 27.80 22.14
CA ARG A 297 25.66 28.03 20.69
C ARG A 297 25.74 26.73 19.88
N ASP A 298 26.51 25.74 20.34
CA ASP A 298 26.58 24.44 19.66
C ASP A 298 25.26 23.68 19.80
N CYS A 299 24.67 23.69 21.00
CA CYS A 299 23.38 23.08 21.26
C CYS A 299 22.29 23.76 20.42
N GLN A 300 22.28 25.11 20.37
CA GLN A 300 21.34 25.86 19.57
C GLN A 300 21.45 25.52 18.07
N ARG A 301 22.69 25.42 17.56
CA ARG A 301 22.94 25.02 16.18
C ARG A 301 22.39 23.62 15.92
N LEU A 302 22.64 22.65 16.80
CA LEU A 302 22.15 21.28 16.66
C LEU A 302 20.62 21.25 16.61
N ILE A 303 19.92 21.90 17.54
CA ILE A 303 18.45 21.96 17.54
C ILE A 303 17.90 22.60 16.26
N ASN A 304 18.55 23.64 15.73
CA ASN A 304 18.06 24.34 14.54
C ASN A 304 18.35 23.62 13.22
N THR A 305 19.33 22.70 13.19
CA THR A 305 19.84 22.12 11.92
C THR A 305 19.75 20.61 11.85
N ASP A 306 19.80 19.92 12.97
CA ASP A 306 19.77 18.46 13.04
C ASP A 306 18.38 17.96 13.47
N ARG A 307 17.70 17.32 12.52
CA ARG A 307 16.34 16.78 12.67
C ARG A 307 16.25 15.75 13.80
N ASN A 308 17.28 14.95 14.04
CA ASN A 308 17.26 13.89 15.04
C ASN A 308 17.38 14.47 16.45
N HIS A 309 18.23 15.48 16.64
CA HIS A 309 18.28 16.20 17.91
C HIS A 309 16.95 16.92 18.20
N PHE A 310 16.40 17.61 17.20
CA PHE A 310 15.11 18.28 17.35
C PHE A 310 13.99 17.29 17.71
N ALA A 311 13.86 16.19 16.95
CA ALA A 311 12.86 15.16 17.17
C ALA A 311 13.01 14.45 18.53
N ALA A 312 14.24 14.14 18.94
CA ALA A 312 14.49 13.53 20.25
C ALA A 312 14.08 14.48 21.38
N CYS A 313 14.29 15.80 21.24
CA CYS A 313 13.82 16.79 22.23
C CYS A 313 12.29 16.85 22.28
N MET A 314 11.60 16.73 21.15
CA MET A 314 10.13 16.64 21.14
C MET A 314 9.63 15.47 21.99
N VAL A 315 10.27 14.30 21.88
CA VAL A 315 9.92 13.12 22.67
C VAL A 315 10.26 13.33 24.15
N ALA A 316 11.48 13.78 24.45
CA ALA A 316 11.95 13.97 25.81
C ALA A 316 11.11 14.97 26.62
N LEU A 317 10.54 15.98 25.95
CA LEU A 317 9.74 17.05 26.57
C LEU A 317 8.22 16.87 26.38
N GLY A 318 7.78 15.73 25.86
CA GLY A 318 6.37 15.35 25.78
C GLY A 318 5.57 15.99 24.63
N ASP A 319 6.23 16.63 23.66
CA ASP A 319 5.59 17.14 22.45
C ASP A 319 5.25 16.00 21.45
N ALA A 320 5.89 14.83 21.63
CA ALA A 320 5.61 13.59 20.92
C ALA A 320 5.82 12.35 21.83
N ASP A 321 5.24 11.21 21.46
CA ASP A 321 5.38 9.93 22.17
C ASP A 321 6.54 9.07 21.65
N GLY A 322 7.02 9.32 20.43
CA GLY A 322 8.07 8.53 19.81
C GLY A 322 8.61 9.14 18.52
N ILE A 323 9.72 8.57 18.03
CA ILE A 323 10.44 9.01 16.83
C ILE A 323 10.77 7.81 15.94
N VAL A 324 10.63 7.99 14.62
CA VAL A 324 11.11 7.10 13.57
C VAL A 324 12.10 7.89 12.69
N THR A 325 13.30 7.34 12.53
CA THR A 325 14.41 7.92 11.73
C THR A 325 15.28 6.81 11.16
N GLY A 326 16.18 7.13 10.24
CA GLY A 326 17.21 6.22 9.71
C GLY A 326 17.18 6.07 8.19
N VAL A 327 16.29 6.78 7.50
CA VAL A 327 16.16 6.68 6.04
C VAL A 327 17.35 7.29 5.32
N THR A 328 17.82 8.44 5.79
CA THR A 328 18.90 9.21 5.11
C THR A 328 20.19 9.27 5.94
N ARG A 329 20.29 8.50 7.03
CA ARG A 329 21.41 8.57 7.97
C ARG A 329 21.78 7.17 8.45
N ASN A 330 23.09 6.95 8.61
CA ASN A 330 23.59 5.70 9.16
C ASN A 330 23.05 5.49 10.59
N TYR A 331 22.69 4.25 10.90
CA TYR A 331 22.09 3.83 12.16
C TYR A 331 22.88 4.30 13.39
N SER A 332 24.21 4.09 13.39
CA SER A 332 25.07 4.45 14.53
C SER A 332 25.02 5.95 14.84
N THR A 333 25.07 6.79 13.80
CA THR A 333 24.97 8.25 13.96
C THR A 333 23.61 8.66 14.49
N ALA A 334 22.53 8.10 13.93
CA ALA A 334 21.17 8.39 14.41
C ALA A 334 20.97 7.99 15.87
N LEU A 335 21.47 6.82 16.26
CA LEU A 335 21.42 6.33 17.64
C LEU A 335 22.21 7.24 18.59
N ASP A 336 23.42 7.66 18.21
CA ASP A 336 24.24 8.56 19.02
C ASP A 336 23.58 9.93 19.21
N ASP A 337 22.96 10.48 18.16
CA ASP A 337 22.22 11.74 18.22
C ASP A 337 21.05 11.64 19.22
N ILE A 338 20.29 10.54 19.18
CA ILE A 338 19.17 10.29 20.10
C ILE A 338 19.66 10.12 21.54
N ARG A 339 20.75 9.35 21.76
CA ARG A 339 21.30 9.06 23.10
C ARG A 339 21.88 10.29 23.80
N ARG A 340 22.15 11.37 23.08
CA ARG A 340 22.52 12.66 23.71
C ARG A 340 21.34 13.28 24.47
N ILE A 341 20.11 12.92 24.13
CA ILE A 341 18.88 13.61 24.56
C ILE A 341 17.93 12.68 25.34
N ILE A 342 17.88 11.40 24.97
CA ILE A 342 17.03 10.39 25.59
C ILE A 342 17.93 9.32 26.21
N ASP A 343 17.78 9.11 27.51
CA ASP A 343 18.53 8.08 28.23
C ASP A 343 17.84 6.72 28.15
N ALA A 344 18.61 5.66 28.39
CA ALA A 344 18.03 4.37 28.71
C ALA A 344 17.17 4.49 29.97
N LYS A 345 16.08 3.72 30.03
CA LYS A 345 15.24 3.67 31.23
C LYS A 345 16.09 3.20 32.43
N PRO A 346 15.91 3.76 33.65
CA PRO A 346 16.71 3.35 34.80
C PRO A 346 16.63 1.84 35.06
N GLY A 347 17.80 1.19 35.21
CA GLY A 347 17.88 -0.26 35.39
C GLY A 347 17.70 -1.09 34.11
N HIS A 348 17.58 -0.44 32.95
CA HIS A 348 17.40 -1.09 31.66
C HIS A 348 18.52 -0.76 30.69
N ARG A 349 18.71 -1.64 29.70
CA ARG A 349 19.72 -1.48 28.65
C ARG A 349 19.07 -1.38 27.28
N VAL A 350 19.58 -0.48 26.45
CA VAL A 350 19.13 -0.34 25.06
C VAL A 350 19.70 -1.49 24.23
N ILE A 351 18.84 -2.24 23.55
CA ILE A 351 19.23 -3.35 22.67
C ILE A 351 18.65 -3.16 21.26
N GLY A 352 19.32 -3.71 20.25
CA GLY A 352 18.72 -3.96 18.94
C GLY A 352 18.05 -5.34 18.93
N ALA A 353 16.78 -5.39 18.54
CA ALA A 353 16.04 -6.65 18.46
C ALA A 353 15.45 -6.84 17.05
N SER A 354 15.57 -8.05 16.52
CA SER A 354 14.94 -8.46 15.27
C SER A 354 13.91 -9.56 15.53
N ILE A 355 12.68 -9.36 15.05
CA ILE A 355 11.63 -10.38 15.08
C ILE A 355 11.75 -11.23 13.81
N VAL A 356 12.07 -12.50 13.97
CA VAL A 356 12.18 -13.48 12.88
C VAL A 356 10.99 -14.42 12.92
N LEU A 357 10.20 -14.39 11.84
CA LEU A 357 9.05 -15.28 11.67
C LEU A 357 9.42 -16.40 10.69
N ALA A 358 9.68 -17.59 11.23
CA ALA A 358 10.16 -18.73 10.45
C ALA A 358 9.31 -19.96 10.71
N ARG A 359 8.70 -20.52 9.65
CA ARG A 359 7.91 -21.78 9.69
C ARG A 359 6.83 -21.78 10.80
N GLY A 360 6.14 -20.65 10.97
CA GLY A 360 5.09 -20.48 11.99
C GLY A 360 5.61 -20.28 13.42
N ARG A 361 6.92 -20.11 13.61
CA ARG A 361 7.53 -19.74 14.91
C ARG A 361 7.97 -18.29 14.89
N THR A 362 7.83 -17.62 16.03
CA THR A 362 8.40 -16.29 16.28
C THR A 362 9.68 -16.47 17.08
N VAL A 363 10.79 -15.96 16.57
CA VAL A 363 12.09 -15.96 17.24
C VAL A 363 12.55 -14.52 17.37
N ILE A 364 12.95 -14.11 18.57
CA ILE A 364 13.55 -12.79 18.80
C ILE A 364 15.05 -12.98 18.86
N VAL A 365 15.77 -12.18 18.07
CA VAL A 365 17.23 -12.17 18.01
C VAL A 365 17.69 -10.83 18.55
N ALA A 366 18.52 -10.86 19.59
CA ALA A 366 19.16 -9.69 20.21
C ALA A 366 20.55 -10.08 20.75
N ASP A 367 21.53 -9.18 20.79
CA ASP A 367 21.53 -7.81 20.25
C ASP A 367 22.01 -7.81 18.79
N THR A 368 21.26 -7.19 17.90
CA THR A 368 21.56 -7.16 16.46
C THR A 368 22.19 -5.87 15.97
N ALA A 369 22.26 -4.82 16.81
CA ALA A 369 22.62 -3.49 16.30
C ALA A 369 23.31 -2.54 17.30
N VAL A 370 23.21 -2.76 18.63
CA VAL A 370 23.68 -1.76 19.61
C VAL A 370 25.03 -2.14 20.23
N HIS A 371 25.23 -3.39 20.62
CA HIS A 371 26.47 -3.86 21.23
C HIS A 371 27.25 -4.78 20.28
N ASP A 372 28.49 -4.38 19.95
CA ASP A 372 29.37 -5.12 19.04
C ASP A 372 30.01 -6.35 19.73
N MET A 373 30.61 -6.15 20.91
CA MET A 373 31.21 -7.23 21.71
C MET A 373 30.74 -7.14 23.17
N PRO A 374 29.53 -7.63 23.49
CA PRO A 374 28.99 -7.56 24.84
C PRO A 374 29.75 -8.48 25.80
N ASN A 375 30.04 -7.99 27.00
CA ASN A 375 30.59 -8.78 28.10
C ASN A 375 29.49 -9.63 28.78
N ALA A 376 29.88 -10.45 29.77
CA ALA A 376 28.94 -11.37 30.44
C ALA A 376 27.74 -10.67 31.09
N GLU A 377 27.94 -9.52 31.74
CA GLU A 377 26.85 -8.73 32.33
C GLU A 377 25.94 -8.16 31.24
N GLN A 378 26.51 -7.63 30.16
CA GLN A 378 25.75 -7.10 29.03
C GLN A 378 24.94 -8.19 28.33
N ILE A 379 25.47 -9.41 28.19
CA ILE A 379 24.72 -10.54 27.62
C ILE A 379 23.53 -10.90 28.51
N ALA A 380 23.70 -10.89 29.84
CA ALA A 380 22.60 -11.12 30.77
C ALA A 380 21.52 -10.03 30.64
N ASP A 381 21.93 -8.76 30.65
CA ASP A 381 21.03 -7.61 30.43
C ASP A 381 20.29 -7.74 29.08
N ILE A 382 21.01 -8.08 28.00
CA ILE A 382 20.43 -8.25 26.66
C ILE A 382 19.38 -9.37 26.66
N ALA A 383 19.64 -10.48 27.34
CA ALA A 383 18.70 -11.59 27.43
C ALA A 383 17.42 -11.21 28.19
N GLU A 384 17.55 -10.46 29.30
CA GLU A 384 16.41 -9.96 30.07
C GLU A 384 15.57 -8.96 29.27
N GLU A 385 16.21 -8.01 28.59
CA GLU A 385 15.53 -7.03 27.73
C GLU A 385 14.82 -7.70 26.55
N ALA A 386 15.47 -8.67 25.90
CA ALA A 386 14.89 -9.43 24.81
C ALA A 386 13.68 -10.27 25.27
N ALA A 387 13.73 -10.84 26.48
CA ALA A 387 12.62 -11.57 27.07
C ALA A 387 11.46 -10.64 27.45
N GLY A 388 11.74 -9.41 27.90
CA GLY A 388 10.71 -8.40 28.16
C GLY A 388 10.05 -7.81 26.91
N PHE A 389 10.77 -7.82 25.77
CA PHE A 389 10.25 -7.42 24.46
C PHE A 389 9.33 -8.48 23.83
N ALA A 390 9.57 -9.76 24.11
CA ALA A 390 8.79 -10.91 23.64
C ALA A 390 7.37 -10.95 24.22
#